data_AF-A0A9P5PY10-F1
#
_entry.id   AF-A0A9P5PY10-F1
#
_cell.length_a   1.000
_cell.length_b   1.000
_cell.length_c   1.000
_cell.angle_alpha   90.00
_cell.angle_beta   90.00
_cell.angle_gamma   90.00
#
_symmetry.space_group_name_H-M   'P 1'
#
loop_
_entity.id
_entity.type
_entity.pdbx_description
1 polymer ?
#
loop_
_entity_poly.entity_id
_entity_poly.type
_entity_poly.pdbx_seq_one_letter_code
_entity_poly.pdbx_strand_id
1 'polypeptide(L)'
;MELMAAQMMQSQQQIQQMQMQQMQFMMQTQTHRVATALPSTPSTTAVASTLTTSIPHPASSSSSSKLAIPAVSLDDFGARYKLSAIDISRLKRLGYKPGSSHITKVQECHWGAEGVNFSVIGWMEVLDVHEQFLRDVKNGLW
;
A
#
# COMPACT_ATOMS: atom_id res chain seq x y z
N MET A 1 -24.23 -33.88 -48.44
CA MET A 1 -23.19 -34.16 -47.42
C MET A 1 -22.05 -33.14 -47.45
N GLU A 2 -21.69 -32.55 -48.60
CA GLU A 2 -20.59 -31.57 -48.68
C GLU A 2 -20.80 -30.26 -47.89
N LEU A 3 -22.05 -29.83 -47.67
CA LEU A 3 -22.35 -28.58 -46.95
C LEU A 3 -21.85 -28.59 -45.49
N MET A 4 -21.90 -29.75 -44.81
CA MET A 4 -21.40 -29.87 -43.43
C MET A 4 -19.87 -29.87 -43.36
N ALA A 5 -19.20 -30.43 -44.37
CA ALA A 5 -17.74 -30.41 -44.46
C ALA A 5 -17.24 -28.97 -44.69
N ALA A 6 -17.93 -28.20 -45.54
CA ALA A 6 -17.63 -26.78 -45.74
C ALA A 6 -17.84 -25.97 -44.45
N GLN A 7 -18.90 -26.25 -43.70
CA GLN A 7 -19.18 -25.55 -42.44
C GLN A 7 -18.16 -25.88 -41.34
N MET A 8 -17.74 -27.15 -41.21
CA MET A 8 -16.68 -27.53 -40.27
C MET A 8 -15.34 -26.88 -40.64
N MET A 9 -14.98 -26.84 -41.92
CA MET A 9 -13.74 -26.22 -42.37
C MET A 9 -13.75 -24.70 -42.12
N GLN A 10 -14.90 -24.04 -42.32
CA GLN A 10 -15.07 -22.62 -41.99
C GLN A 10 -14.95 -22.37 -40.47
N SER A 11 -15.56 -23.23 -39.65
CA SER A 11 -15.45 -23.15 -38.19
C SER A 11 -14.00 -23.34 -37.73
N GLN A 12 -13.28 -24.30 -38.30
CA GLN A 12 -11.87 -24.53 -38.00
C GLN A 12 -11.02 -23.30 -38.38
N GLN A 13 -11.30 -22.67 -39.52
CA GLN A 13 -10.58 -21.47 -39.93
C GLN A 13 -10.84 -20.29 -38.98
N GLN A 14 -12.07 -20.12 -38.49
CA GLN A 14 -12.39 -19.10 -37.48
C GLN A 14 -11.65 -19.34 -36.16
N ILE A 15 -11.58 -20.59 -35.69
CA ILE A 15 -10.85 -20.95 -34.47
C ILE A 15 -9.35 -20.64 -34.61
N GLN A 16 -8.79 -20.85 -35.81
CA GLN A 16 -7.39 -20.52 -36.08
C GLN A 16 -7.14 -19.00 -36.06
N GLN A 17 -8.04 -18.21 -36.65
CA GLN A 17 -7.95 -16.74 -36.58
C GLN A 17 -8.05 -16.22 -35.14
N MET A 18 -8.92 -16.81 -34.32
CA MET A 18 -9.06 -16.45 -32.91
C MET A 18 -7.78 -16.73 -32.12
N GLN A 19 -7.13 -17.89 -32.35
CA GLN A 19 -5.86 -18.22 -31.69
C GLN A 19 -4.75 -17.22 -32.03
N MET A 20 -4.66 -16.82 -33.30
CA MET A 20 -3.64 -15.86 -33.73
C MET A 20 -3.83 -14.47 -33.10
N GLN A 21 -5.09 -14.06 -32.91
CA GLN A 21 -5.41 -12.79 -32.24
C GLN A 21 -5.06 -12.83 -30.73
N GLN A 22 -5.31 -13.96 -30.07
CA GLN A 22 -4.95 -14.13 -28.66
C GLN A 22 -3.42 -14.07 -28.45
N MET A 23 -2.65 -14.66 -29.36
CA MET A 23 -1.19 -14.62 -29.31
C MET A 23 -0.64 -13.20 -29.50
N GLN A 24 -1.25 -12.42 -30.41
CA GLN A 24 -0.88 -11.00 -30.59
C GLN A 24 -1.17 -10.16 -29.34
N PHE A 25 -2.31 -10.39 -28.67
CA PHE A 25 -2.63 -9.69 -27.42
C PHE A 25 -1.61 -10.03 -26.31
N MET A 26 -1.21 -11.30 -26.21
CA MET A 26 -0.23 -11.73 -25.22
C MET A 26 1.15 -11.10 -25.48
N MET A 27 1.60 -11.01 -26.73
CA MET A 27 2.88 -10.36 -27.08
C MET A 27 2.85 -8.85 -26.79
N GLN A 28 1.74 -8.16 -27.06
CA GLN A 28 1.65 -6.71 -26.86
C GLN A 28 1.72 -6.31 -25.38
N THR A 29 1.14 -7.11 -24.48
CA THR A 29 1.20 -6.82 -23.03
C THR A 29 2.61 -6.89 -22.43
N GLN A 30 3.57 -7.54 -23.10
CA GLN A 30 4.93 -7.68 -22.59
C GLN A 30 5.86 -6.50 -22.95
N THR A 31 5.54 -5.71 -24.00
CA THR A 31 6.44 -4.63 -24.48
C THR A 31 6.35 -3.32 -23.69
N HIS A 32 5.37 -3.15 -22.78
CA HIS A 32 5.11 -1.87 -22.09
C HIS A 32 5.73 -1.76 -20.68
N ARG A 33 6.76 -2.56 -20.34
CA ARG A 33 7.40 -2.53 -19.01
C ARG A 33 8.91 -2.27 -19.03
N VAL A 34 9.40 -1.50 -19.99
CA VAL A 34 10.81 -1.06 -19.97
C VAL A 34 10.93 0.20 -19.11
N ALA A 35 11.58 0.00 -17.98
CA ALA A 35 11.98 0.96 -16.98
C ALA A 35 12.53 2.28 -17.55
N THR A 36 11.97 3.40 -17.07
CA THR A 36 12.65 4.69 -17.02
C THR A 36 13.81 4.58 -16.02
N ALA A 37 14.98 4.18 -16.50
CA ALA A 37 16.24 4.30 -15.78
C ALA A 37 16.96 5.58 -16.21
N LEU A 38 17.12 6.52 -15.27
CA LEU A 38 17.94 7.72 -15.39
C LEU A 38 19.43 7.35 -15.21
N PRO A 39 20.33 7.74 -16.12
CA PRO A 39 21.77 7.62 -15.92
C PRO A 39 22.40 8.87 -15.26
N SER A 40 22.95 8.64 -14.06
CA SER A 40 24.23 9.10 -13.50
C SER A 40 24.82 10.47 -13.89
N THR A 41 24.91 11.36 -12.90
CA THR A 41 25.86 12.48 -12.87
C THR A 41 27.16 12.09 -12.13
N PRO A 42 28.34 12.53 -12.60
CA PRO A 42 29.63 12.21 -11.99
C PRO A 42 29.89 13.03 -10.73
N SER A 43 30.45 12.43 -9.68
CA SER A 43 31.04 13.16 -8.56
C SER A 43 32.50 12.79 -8.39
N THR A 44 33.29 13.84 -8.54
CA THR A 44 34.73 13.98 -8.53
C THR A 44 35.37 13.55 -7.21
N THR A 45 36.52 12.89 -7.36
CA THR A 45 37.60 12.66 -6.40
C THR A 45 37.91 13.86 -5.52
N ALA A 46 37.99 13.67 -4.20
CA ALA A 46 38.84 14.50 -3.33
C ALA A 46 39.28 13.71 -2.09
N VAL A 47 40.53 13.94 -1.73
CA VAL A 47 41.39 13.16 -0.85
C VAL A 47 41.27 13.53 0.63
N ALA A 48 41.76 12.61 1.46
CA ALA A 48 41.99 12.65 2.91
C ALA A 48 42.43 13.99 3.51
N SER A 49 41.96 14.30 4.73
CA SER A 49 42.78 14.28 5.97
C SER A 49 42.15 15.05 7.16
N THR A 50 42.43 14.52 8.36
CA THR A 50 42.76 15.23 9.62
C THR A 50 41.69 15.88 10.52
N LEU A 51 41.72 15.36 11.77
CA LEU A 51 41.68 16.03 13.08
C LEU A 51 40.37 16.03 13.90
N THR A 52 40.48 15.28 14.99
CA THR A 52 39.81 15.35 16.29
C THR A 52 39.25 16.72 16.70
N THR A 53 38.00 16.76 17.13
CA THR A 53 37.52 17.63 18.20
C THR A 53 36.30 16.97 18.87
N SER A 54 36.51 16.52 20.11
CA SER A 54 35.48 15.95 20.97
C SER A 54 34.51 17.05 21.42
N ILE A 55 33.27 16.99 20.92
CA ILE A 55 32.15 17.76 21.47
C ILE A 55 31.38 16.82 22.41
N PRO A 56 31.23 17.14 23.70
CA PRO A 56 30.31 16.41 24.56
C PRO A 56 28.89 16.71 24.09
N HIS A 57 28.27 15.76 23.40
CA HIS A 57 26.85 15.82 23.08
C HIS A 57 26.07 15.74 24.40
N PRO A 58 25.14 16.68 24.70
CA PRO A 58 24.18 16.45 25.76
C PRO A 58 23.40 15.19 25.37
N ALA A 59 23.44 14.19 26.24
CA ALA A 59 22.62 13.01 26.11
C ALA A 59 21.16 13.47 26.07
N SER A 60 20.58 13.54 24.88
CA SER A 60 19.14 13.56 24.71
C SER A 60 18.65 12.25 25.29
N SER A 61 18.26 12.30 26.56
CA SER A 61 17.45 11.30 27.23
C SER A 61 16.17 11.17 26.42
N SER A 62 16.20 10.31 25.41
CA SER A 62 15.03 9.73 24.80
C SER A 62 14.38 8.83 25.84
N SER A 63 13.77 9.46 26.84
CA SER A 63 12.78 8.82 27.68
C SER A 63 11.72 8.33 26.71
N SER A 64 11.79 7.05 26.37
CA SER A 64 10.74 6.31 25.70
C SER A 64 9.60 6.23 26.71
N SER A 65 8.92 7.36 26.91
CA SER A 65 7.69 7.46 27.66
C SER A 65 6.71 6.67 26.83
N LYS A 66 6.56 5.39 27.18
CA LYS A 66 5.59 4.50 26.58
C LYS A 66 4.24 5.18 26.71
N LEU A 67 3.76 5.78 25.61
CA LEU A 67 2.49 6.49 25.59
C LEU A 67 1.44 5.53 26.11
N ALA A 68 0.86 5.85 27.26
CA ALA A 68 -0.24 5.09 27.82
C ALA A 68 -1.46 5.38 26.96
N ILE A 69 -1.64 4.58 25.90
CA ILE A 69 -2.78 4.74 25.03
C ILE A 69 -4.03 4.28 25.78
N PRO A 70 -5.06 5.13 25.91
CA PRO A 70 -6.31 4.76 26.55
C PRO A 70 -6.97 3.58 25.84
N ALA A 71 -7.75 2.79 26.58
CA ALA A 71 -8.52 1.70 26.01
C ALA A 71 -9.71 2.27 25.22
N VAL A 72 -9.49 2.56 23.94
CA VAL A 72 -10.48 3.18 23.05
C VAL A 72 -11.21 2.13 22.23
N SER A 73 -12.54 2.19 22.26
CA SER A 73 -13.38 1.36 21.39
C SER A 73 -13.33 1.89 19.96
N LEU A 74 -13.37 0.98 18.98
CA LEU A 74 -13.37 1.36 17.57
C LEU A 74 -14.57 2.23 17.18
N ASP A 75 -15.69 2.06 17.87
CA ASP A 75 -16.91 2.87 17.69
C ASP A 75 -16.69 4.34 18.09
N ASP A 76 -16.12 4.58 19.27
CA ASP A 76 -15.82 5.92 19.79
C ASP A 76 -14.77 6.64 18.93
N PHE A 77 -13.73 5.90 18.52
CA PHE A 77 -12.75 6.37 17.53
C PHE A 77 -13.42 6.75 16.21
N GLY A 78 -14.30 5.90 15.69
CA GLY A 78 -15.03 6.15 14.45
C GLY A 78 -15.94 7.39 14.54
N ALA A 79 -16.63 7.56 15.66
CA ALA A 79 -17.48 8.72 15.91
C ALA A 79 -16.67 10.03 15.97
N ARG A 80 -15.54 10.02 16.68
CA ARG A 80 -14.70 11.21 16.88
C ARG A 80 -14.03 11.70 15.59
N TYR A 81 -13.55 10.78 14.75
CA TYR A 81 -12.90 11.11 13.47
C TYR A 81 -13.84 11.02 12.26
N LYS A 82 -15.14 10.84 12.50
CA LYS A 82 -16.18 10.78 11.46
C LYS A 82 -15.92 9.72 10.38
N LEU A 83 -15.39 8.56 10.79
CA LEU A 83 -15.24 7.43 9.88
C LEU A 83 -16.61 6.91 9.46
N SER A 84 -16.73 6.48 8.20
CA SER A 84 -17.97 5.91 7.71
C SER A 84 -18.26 4.57 8.42
N ALA A 85 -19.54 4.22 8.57
CA ALA A 85 -19.93 2.93 9.15
C ALA A 85 -19.35 1.73 8.38
N ILE A 86 -19.15 1.91 7.07
CA ILE A 86 -18.53 0.91 6.20
C ILE A 86 -17.06 0.72 6.59
N ASP A 87 -16.31 1.82 6.76
CA ASP A 87 -14.88 1.75 7.09
C ASP A 87 -14.66 1.24 8.51
N ILE A 88 -15.52 1.62 9.47
CA ILE A 88 -15.54 1.05 10.82
C ILE A 88 -15.74 -0.47 10.76
N SER A 89 -16.68 -0.94 9.93
CA SER A 89 -16.94 -2.37 9.76
C SER A 89 -15.76 -3.11 9.12
N ARG A 90 -15.10 -2.50 8.13
CA ARG A 90 -13.87 -3.02 7.50
C ARG A 90 -12.71 -3.11 8.49
N LEU A 91 -12.49 -2.05 9.28
CA LEU A 91 -11.48 -2.01 10.33
C LEU A 91 -11.72 -3.07 11.40
N LYS A 92 -12.98 -3.26 11.80
CA LYS A 92 -13.37 -4.32 12.73
C LYS A 92 -13.04 -5.71 12.16
N ARG A 93 -13.33 -5.95 10.88
CA ARG A 93 -13.00 -7.22 10.21
C ARG A 93 -11.50 -7.45 10.08
N LEU A 94 -10.73 -6.38 9.94
CA LEU A 94 -9.25 -6.42 9.93
C LEU A 94 -8.66 -6.66 11.33
N GLY A 95 -9.47 -6.65 12.39
CA GLY A 95 -9.01 -6.78 13.77
C GLY A 95 -8.27 -5.54 14.27
N TYR A 96 -8.51 -4.38 13.65
CA TYR A 96 -7.88 -3.13 14.05
C TYR A 96 -8.25 -2.74 15.48
N LYS A 97 -7.25 -2.24 16.22
CA LYS A 97 -7.42 -1.64 17.55
C LYS A 97 -6.80 -0.25 17.54
N PRO A 98 -7.55 0.81 17.92
CA PRO A 98 -7.00 2.16 18.05
C PRO A 98 -5.74 2.16 18.92
N GLY A 99 -4.71 2.87 18.45
CA GLY A 99 -3.39 2.91 19.10
C GLY A 99 -2.44 1.76 18.78
N SER A 100 -2.89 0.71 18.11
CA SER A 100 -2.00 -0.37 17.69
C SER A 100 -1.16 0.02 16.48
N SER A 101 0.16 -0.11 16.59
CA SER A 101 1.08 0.08 15.47
C SER A 101 1.00 -1.02 14.40
N HIS A 102 0.09 -1.99 14.53
CA HIS A 102 -0.10 -3.02 13.52
C HIS A 102 -0.74 -2.48 12.25
N ILE A 103 -1.54 -1.41 12.34
CA ILE A 103 -2.24 -0.88 11.16
C ILE A 103 -1.27 -0.37 10.09
N THR A 104 -0.12 0.18 10.46
CA THR A 104 0.91 0.65 9.53
C THR A 104 1.69 -0.49 8.87
N LYS A 105 1.53 -1.73 9.35
CA LYS A 105 2.23 -2.93 8.86
C LYS A 105 1.34 -3.88 8.07
N VAL A 106 0.06 -3.58 7.93
CA VAL A 106 -0.87 -4.43 7.19
C VAL A 106 -0.51 -4.38 5.70
N GLN A 107 -0.26 -5.55 5.10
CA GLN A 107 0.00 -5.65 3.66
C GLN A 107 -1.26 -5.41 2.84
N GLU A 108 -1.09 -4.95 1.60
CA GLU A 108 -2.17 -4.61 0.68
C GLU A 108 -3.16 -5.75 0.43
N CYS A 109 -2.69 -7.01 0.38
CA CYS A 109 -3.57 -8.18 0.25
C CYS A 109 -4.62 -8.29 1.38
N HIS A 110 -4.35 -7.73 2.56
CA HIS A 110 -5.25 -7.79 3.71
C HIS A 110 -6.20 -6.59 3.81
N TRP A 111 -5.79 -5.39 3.39
CA TRP A 111 -6.65 -4.21 3.44
C TRP A 111 -7.35 -3.90 2.11
N GLY A 112 -6.72 -4.21 0.98
CA GLY A 112 -7.18 -3.94 -0.39
C GLY A 112 -8.26 -4.92 -0.87
N ALA A 113 -8.33 -5.11 -2.19
CA ALA A 113 -9.43 -5.83 -2.87
C ALA A 113 -9.61 -7.28 -2.38
N GLU A 114 -8.52 -8.00 -2.10
CA GLU A 114 -8.56 -9.39 -1.62
C GLU A 114 -8.98 -9.52 -0.15
N GLY A 115 -8.83 -8.43 0.61
CA GLY A 115 -9.05 -8.40 2.04
C GLY A 115 -10.37 -7.75 2.42
N VAL A 116 -10.31 -6.55 2.99
CA VAL A 116 -11.52 -5.80 3.44
C VAL A 116 -12.00 -4.74 2.43
N ASN A 117 -11.43 -4.71 1.23
CA ASN A 117 -11.85 -3.85 0.13
C ASN A 117 -11.77 -2.35 0.43
N PHE A 118 -10.69 -1.91 1.09
CA PHE A 118 -10.32 -0.49 1.06
C PHE A 118 -9.76 -0.12 -0.32
N SER A 119 -10.10 1.08 -0.79
CA SER A 119 -9.34 1.74 -1.85
C SER A 119 -8.01 2.24 -1.27
N VAL A 120 -7.02 2.50 -2.14
CA VAL A 120 -5.74 3.09 -1.73
C VAL A 120 -5.96 4.41 -0.97
N ILE A 121 -6.84 5.27 -1.47
CA ILE A 121 -7.17 6.55 -0.84
C ILE A 121 -7.80 6.33 0.54
N GLY A 122 -8.80 5.45 0.63
CA GLY A 122 -9.47 5.18 1.91
C GLY A 122 -8.54 4.57 2.95
N TRP A 123 -7.57 3.74 2.53
CA TRP A 123 -6.56 3.22 3.43
C TRP A 123 -5.59 4.31 3.92
N MET A 124 -5.17 5.23 3.04
CA MET A 124 -4.36 6.38 3.43
C MET A 124 -5.08 7.30 4.42
N GLU A 125 -6.38 7.56 4.21
CA GLU A 125 -7.20 8.36 5.14
C GLU A 125 -7.28 7.70 6.52
N VAL A 126 -7.45 6.37 6.57
CA VAL A 126 -7.45 5.60 7.81
C VAL A 126 -6.11 5.74 8.56
N LEU A 127 -4.99 5.71 7.84
CA LEU A 127 -3.66 5.88 8.44
C LEU A 127 -3.47 7.30 8.98
N ASP A 128 -3.88 8.33 8.24
CA ASP A 128 -3.81 9.73 8.69
C ASP A 128 -4.62 9.95 9.97
N VAL A 129 -5.85 9.43 10.00
CA VAL A 129 -6.71 9.47 11.19
C VAL A 129 -6.06 8.75 12.38
N HIS A 130 -5.44 7.59 12.14
CA HIS A 130 -4.72 6.88 13.20
C HIS A 130 -3.52 7.67 13.74
N GLU A 131 -2.75 8.32 12.87
CA GLU A 131 -1.65 9.18 13.28
C GLU A 131 -2.15 10.40 14.05
N GLN A 132 -3.25 11.01 13.61
CA GLN A 132 -3.90 12.10 14.32
C GLN A 132 -4.32 11.66 15.73
N PHE A 133 -4.91 10.47 15.86
CA PHE A 133 -5.24 9.89 17.16
C PHE A 133 -4.03 9.72 18.07
N LEU A 134 -2.91 9.22 17.55
CA LEU A 134 -1.69 9.11 18.35
C LEU A 134 -1.17 10.48 18.80
N ARG A 135 -1.31 11.53 17.98
CA ARG A 135 -0.99 12.91 18.38
C ARG A 135 -1.93 13.44 19.46
N ASP A 136 -3.22 13.20 19.32
CA ASP A 136 -4.24 13.66 20.28
C ASP A 136 -4.06 12.99 21.65
N VAL A 137 -3.82 11.68 21.67
CA VAL A 137 -3.48 10.93 22.88
C VAL A 137 -2.21 11.48 23.52
N LYS A 138 -1.15 11.73 22.73
CA LYS A 138 0.11 12.29 23.25
C LYS A 138 -0.06 13.66 23.89
N ASN A 139 -0.98 14.47 23.36
CA ASN A 139 -1.25 15.80 23.86
C ASN A 139 -2.29 15.82 25.00
N GLY A 140 -2.87 14.66 25.37
CA GLY A 140 -3.92 14.57 26.39
C GLY A 140 -5.28 15.12 25.94
N LEU A 141 -5.52 15.20 24.62
CA LEU A 141 -6.80 15.64 24.04
C LEU A 141 -7.80 14.49 23.88
N TRP A 142 -7.38 13.27 24.18
CA TRP A 142 -8.23 12.08 24.11
C TRP A 142 -8.79 11.73 25.48
#